data_AF-A0A2S9HCZ5-F1
#
_entry.id   AF-A0A2S9HCZ5-F1
#
_cell.length_a   1.000
_cell.length_b   1.000
_cell.length_c   1.000
_cell.angle_alpha   90.00
_cell.angle_beta   90.00
_cell.angle_gamma   90.00
#
_symmetry.space_group_name_H-M   'P 1'
#
loop_
_entity.id
_entity.type
_entity.pdbx_description
1 polymer ?
#
loop_
_entity_poly.entity_id
_entity_poly.type
_entity_poly.pdbx_seq_one_letter_code
_entity_poly.pdbx_strand_id
1 'polypeptide(L)'
;MKDKRKSLFIVFVILVVGVTAFNIYLSKKSMSDGKEKQLKLSNELLTKQNEDLKKRLDKVLPSAQEQQRRAYLSTAETFIQLSFHREKEGYSERKEKAKSIMSEELLQQFYPTDKYELGDTYKTKPIEMKFYLQENEPDKEE
;
A
#
# COMPACT_ATOMS: atom_id res chain seq x y z
N MET A 1 46.87 67.52 -14.93
CA MET A 1 45.49 67.14 -14.51
C MET A 1 44.91 65.89 -15.18
N LYS A 2 45.50 65.34 -16.27
CA LYS A 2 44.99 64.13 -16.94
C LYS A 2 45.36 62.82 -16.22
N ASP A 3 46.55 62.72 -15.61
CA ASP A 3 47.00 61.47 -14.97
C ASP A 3 46.35 61.20 -13.61
N LYS A 4 46.04 62.24 -12.83
CA LYS A 4 45.29 62.12 -11.57
C LYS A 4 43.88 61.54 -11.80
N ARG A 5 43.23 61.90 -12.93
CA ARG A 5 41.91 61.37 -13.31
C ARG A 5 41.97 59.89 -13.72
N LYS A 6 43.04 59.47 -14.41
CA LYS A 6 43.27 58.05 -14.74
C LYS A 6 43.53 57.21 -13.49
N SER A 7 44.36 57.70 -12.55
CA SER A 7 44.61 57.01 -11.27
C SER A 7 43.34 56.88 -10.42
N LEU A 8 42.53 57.95 -10.32
CA LEU A 8 41.24 57.90 -9.63
C LEU A 8 40.27 56.90 -10.25
N PHE A 9 40.25 56.81 -11.59
CA PHE A 9 39.43 55.83 -12.30
C PHE A 9 39.88 54.39 -12.01
N ILE A 10 41.18 54.11 -12.00
CA ILE A 10 41.70 52.78 -11.68
C ILE A 10 41.34 52.38 -10.24
N VAL A 11 41.51 53.29 -9.27
CA VAL A 11 41.12 53.05 -7.87
C VAL A 11 39.62 52.78 -7.76
N PHE A 12 38.80 53.54 -8.49
CA PHE A 12 37.36 53.35 -8.53
C PHE A 12 36.97 51.97 -9.09
N VAL A 13 37.61 51.54 -10.19
CA VAL A 13 37.37 50.22 -10.79
C VAL A 13 37.73 49.10 -9.81
N ILE A 14 38.87 49.21 -9.10
CA ILE A 14 39.27 48.23 -8.09
C ILE A 14 38.24 48.17 -6.95
N LEU A 15 37.73 49.32 -6.51
CA LEU A 15 36.69 49.40 -5.49
C LEU A 15 35.38 48.71 -5.94
N VAL A 16 34.92 49.00 -7.16
CA VAL A 16 33.69 48.40 -7.71
C VAL A 16 33.85 46.89 -7.85
N VAL A 17 34.99 46.41 -8.35
CA VAL A 17 35.28 44.98 -8.47
C VAL A 17 35.35 44.32 -7.10
N GLY A 18 36.01 44.96 -6.13
CA GLY A 18 36.12 44.46 -4.75
C GLY A 18 34.75 44.34 -4.06
N VAL A 19 33.91 45.37 -4.15
CA VAL A 19 32.56 45.36 -3.57
C VAL A 19 31.68 44.32 -4.25
N THR A 20 31.79 44.18 -5.58
CA THR A 20 31.02 43.19 -6.36
C THR A 20 31.41 41.76 -5.99
N ALA A 21 32.72 41.47 -5.92
CA ALA A 21 33.23 40.16 -5.51
C ALA A 21 32.82 39.83 -4.06
N PHE A 22 32.91 40.81 -3.15
CA PHE A 22 32.51 40.66 -1.76
C PHE A 22 31.01 40.38 -1.62
N ASN A 23 30.17 41.09 -2.38
CA ASN A 23 28.72 40.90 -2.36
C ASN A 23 28.32 39.50 -2.87
N ILE A 24 28.93 39.03 -3.97
CA ILE A 24 28.70 37.68 -4.50
C ILE A 24 29.15 36.61 -3.49
N TYR A 25 30.30 36.80 -2.84
CA TYR A 25 30.79 35.87 -1.82
C TYR A 25 29.84 35.78 -0.62
N LEU A 26 29.37 36.92 -0.11
CA LEU A 26 28.43 36.98 1.01
C LEU A 26 27.09 36.33 0.64
N SER A 27 26.58 36.59 -0.57
CA SER A 27 25.34 36.01 -1.09
C SER A 27 25.43 34.49 -1.24
N LYS A 28 26.51 33.96 -1.83
CA LYS A 28 26.70 32.50 -1.94
C LYS A 28 26.76 31.82 -0.57
N LYS A 29 27.50 32.39 0.39
CA LYS A 29 27.65 31.82 1.73
C LYS A 29 26.33 31.84 2.52
N SER A 30 25.57 32.92 2.42
CA SER A 30 24.29 33.07 3.14
C SER A 30 23.15 32.24 2.53
N MET A 31 23.11 32.07 1.21
CA MET A 31 22.07 31.25 0.56
C MET A 31 22.32 29.74 0.70
N SER A 32 23.58 29.30 0.67
CA SER A 32 23.95 27.87 0.69
C SER A 32 23.61 27.21 2.01
N ASP A 33 24.05 27.78 3.13
CA ASP A 33 24.01 27.11 4.43
C ASP A 33 22.59 27.11 5.03
N GLY A 34 21.79 28.15 4.76
CA GLY A 34 20.39 28.23 5.22
C GLY A 34 19.44 27.31 4.47
N LYS A 35 19.55 27.25 3.13
CA LYS A 35 18.67 26.42 2.30
C LYS A 35 18.94 24.93 2.47
N GLU A 36 20.21 24.52 2.56
CA GLU A 36 20.56 23.12 2.74
C GLU A 36 20.12 22.60 4.12
N LYS A 37 20.29 23.38 5.17
CA LYS A 37 19.80 23.04 6.53
C LYS A 37 18.28 22.96 6.58
N GLN A 38 17.56 23.90 5.95
CA GLN A 38 16.10 23.83 5.86
C GLN A 38 15.62 22.61 5.08
N LEU A 39 16.24 22.30 3.93
CA LEU A 39 15.90 21.12 3.14
C LEU A 39 16.15 19.82 3.90
N LYS A 40 17.27 19.72 4.64
CA LYS A 40 17.56 18.56 5.50
C LYS A 40 16.53 18.40 6.61
N LEU A 41 16.17 19.49 7.30
CA LEU A 41 15.13 19.48 8.35
C LEU A 41 13.76 19.10 7.79
N SER A 42 13.37 19.65 6.64
CA SER A 42 12.10 19.30 5.98
C SER A 42 12.07 17.84 5.55
N ASN A 43 13.15 17.31 4.99
CA ASN A 43 13.23 15.88 4.62
C ASN A 43 13.14 14.97 5.84
N GLU A 44 13.85 15.30 6.93
CA GLU A 44 13.78 14.49 8.16
C GLU A 44 12.36 14.50 8.75
N LEU A 45 11.70 15.66 8.75
CA LEU A 45 10.34 15.82 9.23
C LEU A 45 9.33 15.05 8.36
N LEU A 46 9.46 15.14 7.03
CA LEU A 46 8.63 14.38 6.09
C LEU A 46 8.84 12.87 6.23
N THR A 47 10.09 12.43 6.46
CA THR A 47 10.41 11.02 6.69
C THR A 47 9.74 10.51 7.96
N LYS A 48 9.85 11.27 9.06
CA LYS A 48 9.17 10.95 10.33
C LYS A 48 7.65 10.93 10.19
N GLN A 49 7.06 11.89 9.47
CA GLN A 49 5.62 11.90 9.21
C GLN A 49 5.18 10.68 8.39
N ASN A 50 5.93 10.31 7.36
CA ASN A 50 5.64 9.10 6.59
C ASN A 50 5.74 7.82 7.43
N GLU A 51 6.74 7.71 8.31
CA GLU A 51 6.84 6.58 9.23
C GLU A 51 5.69 6.53 10.23
N ASP A 52 5.28 7.68 10.79
CA ASP A 52 4.13 7.75 11.71
C ASP A 52 2.83 7.39 11.01
N LEU A 53 2.62 7.90 9.78
CA LEU A 53 1.46 7.55 8.96
C LEU A 53 1.42 6.06 8.62
N LYS A 54 2.55 5.45 8.24
CA LYS A 54 2.64 3.99 8.03
C LYS A 54 2.31 3.22 9.31
N LYS A 55 2.86 3.62 10.45
CA LYS A 55 2.55 3.01 11.75
C LYS A 55 1.08 3.15 12.13
N ARG A 56 0.45 4.29 11.81
CA ARG A 56 -0.99 4.49 12.01
C ARG A 56 -1.78 3.59 11.07
N LEU A 57 -1.39 3.50 9.80
CA LEU A 57 -2.03 2.63 8.82
C LEU A 57 -1.97 1.15 9.24
N ASP A 58 -0.82 0.68 9.73
CA ASP A 58 -0.65 -0.69 10.24
C ASP A 58 -1.46 -0.96 11.52
N LYS A 59 -1.72 0.09 12.32
CA LYS A 59 -2.49 0.00 13.56
C LYS A 59 -4.00 0.17 13.36
N VAL A 60 -4.41 0.76 12.24
CA VAL A 60 -5.83 0.93 11.91
C VAL A 60 -6.33 -0.43 11.41
N LEU A 61 -7.22 -1.03 12.18
CA LEU A 61 -7.97 -2.21 11.73
C LEU A 61 -8.63 -1.89 10.38
N PRO A 62 -8.68 -2.86 9.45
CA PRO A 62 -9.43 -2.67 8.20
C PRO A 62 -10.82 -2.14 8.54
N SER A 63 -11.32 -1.21 7.73
CA SER A 63 -12.65 -0.63 7.92
C SER A 63 -13.69 -1.75 8.07
N ALA A 64 -14.81 -1.49 8.73
CA ALA A 64 -15.86 -2.50 8.87
C ALA A 64 -16.26 -3.10 7.51
N GLN A 65 -16.27 -2.29 6.46
CA GLN A 65 -16.51 -2.72 5.08
C GLN A 65 -15.41 -3.64 4.53
N GLU A 66 -14.13 -3.35 4.76
CA GLU A 66 -13.02 -4.21 4.34
C GLU A 66 -12.98 -5.51 5.14
N GLN A 67 -13.34 -5.49 6.43
CA GLN A 67 -13.52 -6.70 7.23
C GLN A 67 -14.65 -7.58 6.69
N GLN A 68 -15.81 -6.98 6.40
CA GLN A 68 -16.92 -7.68 5.76
C GLN A 68 -16.53 -8.24 4.39
N ARG A 69 -15.81 -7.47 3.58
CA ARG A 69 -15.28 -7.90 2.27
C ARG A 69 -14.39 -9.13 2.42
N ARG A 70 -13.43 -9.10 3.34
CA ARG A 70 -12.51 -10.23 3.60
C ARG A 70 -13.24 -11.45 4.15
N ALA A 71 -14.19 -11.25 5.05
CA ALA A 71 -15.01 -12.33 5.58
C ALA A 71 -15.82 -13.00 4.46
N TYR A 72 -16.44 -12.21 3.59
CA TYR A 72 -17.17 -12.73 2.43
C TYR A 72 -16.28 -13.54 1.48
N LEU A 73 -15.11 -13.00 1.12
CA LEU A 73 -14.14 -13.70 0.28
C LEU A 73 -13.66 -15.01 0.92
N SER A 74 -13.37 -14.99 2.22
CA SER A 74 -12.95 -16.17 2.97
C SER A 74 -14.04 -17.24 3.03
N THR A 75 -15.30 -16.84 3.21
CA THR A 75 -16.45 -17.75 3.17
C THR A 75 -16.61 -18.36 1.78
N ALA A 76 -16.52 -17.55 0.71
CA ALA A 76 -16.60 -18.03 -0.67
C ALA A 76 -15.46 -19.01 -1.00
N GLU A 77 -14.24 -18.71 -0.55
CA GLU A 77 -13.11 -19.62 -0.70
C GLU A 77 -13.33 -20.95 0.00
N THR A 78 -13.77 -20.89 1.27
CA THR A 78 -14.05 -22.08 2.06
C THR A 78 -15.16 -22.91 1.42
N PHE A 79 -16.20 -22.26 0.89
CA PHE A 79 -17.26 -22.92 0.15
C PHE A 79 -16.71 -23.67 -1.08
N ILE A 80 -15.91 -23.03 -1.93
CA ILE A 80 -15.32 -23.67 -3.12
C ILE A 80 -14.42 -24.85 -2.72
N GLN A 81 -13.57 -24.67 -1.71
CA GLN A 81 -12.72 -25.74 -1.21
C GLN A 81 -13.55 -26.94 -0.74
N LEU A 82 -14.61 -26.71 0.04
CA LEU A 82 -15.46 -27.79 0.54
C LEU A 82 -16.31 -28.45 -0.56
N SER A 83 -16.80 -27.70 -1.54
CA SER A 83 -17.66 -28.22 -2.61
C SER A 83 -16.90 -29.05 -3.65
N PHE A 84 -15.67 -28.64 -3.96
CA PHE A 84 -14.91 -29.19 -5.09
C PHE A 84 -13.68 -30.01 -4.66
N HIS A 85 -13.31 -30.03 -3.38
CA HIS A 85 -12.31 -30.97 -2.87
C HIS A 85 -12.91 -32.37 -2.72
N ARG A 86 -12.50 -33.29 -3.58
CA ARG A 86 -12.91 -34.69 -3.55
C ARG A 86 -11.72 -35.52 -3.14
N GLU A 87 -11.79 -36.13 -1.96
CA GLU A 87 -10.77 -37.04 -1.44
C GLU A 87 -11.46 -37.89 -0.37
N LYS A 88 -11.12 -39.18 -0.26
CA LYS A 88 -11.67 -40.04 0.80
C LYS A 88 -11.21 -39.60 2.19
N GLU A 89 -9.93 -39.26 2.27
CA GLU A 89 -9.31 -38.79 3.51
C GLU A 89 -9.90 -37.43 3.90
N GLY A 90 -10.34 -37.32 5.16
CA GLY A 90 -10.97 -36.11 5.71
C GLY A 90 -12.37 -35.80 5.17
N TYR A 91 -13.06 -36.75 4.51
CA TYR A 91 -14.42 -36.53 3.99
C TYR A 91 -15.41 -36.14 5.09
N SER A 92 -15.46 -36.90 6.18
CA SER A 92 -16.38 -36.63 7.30
C SER A 92 -16.10 -35.28 7.95
N GLU A 93 -14.83 -34.92 8.14
CA GLU A 93 -14.45 -33.61 8.69
C GLU A 93 -14.87 -32.46 7.77
N ARG A 94 -14.69 -32.62 6.45
CA ARG A 94 -15.15 -31.61 5.48
C ARG A 94 -16.68 -31.52 5.43
N LYS A 95 -17.39 -32.64 5.57
CA LYS A 95 -18.86 -32.66 5.68
C LYS A 95 -19.34 -31.89 6.92
N GLU A 96 -18.71 -32.08 8.07
CA GLU A 96 -19.04 -31.33 9.28
C GLU A 96 -18.72 -29.83 9.14
N LYS A 97 -17.60 -29.47 8.51
CA LYS A 97 -17.29 -28.06 8.19
C LYS A 97 -18.25 -27.47 7.15
N ALA A 98 -18.76 -28.27 6.22
CA ALA A 98 -19.75 -27.83 5.25
C ALA A 98 -21.10 -27.52 5.92
N LYS A 99 -21.51 -28.28 6.94
CA LYS A 99 -22.73 -28.01 7.71
C LYS A 99 -22.77 -26.63 8.36
N SER A 100 -21.63 -26.06 8.73
CA SER A 100 -21.58 -24.75 9.39
C SER A 100 -21.61 -23.57 8.41
N ILE A 101 -21.40 -23.81 7.11
CA ILE A 101 -21.25 -22.76 6.09
C ILE A 101 -22.30 -22.87 4.99
N MET A 102 -22.74 -24.09 4.66
CA MET A 102 -23.70 -24.36 3.59
C MET A 102 -25.12 -24.52 4.13
N SER A 103 -26.11 -24.15 3.33
CA SER A 103 -27.51 -24.53 3.57
C SER A 103 -27.69 -26.05 3.45
N GLU A 104 -28.77 -26.58 4.00
CA GLU A 104 -29.09 -28.01 3.94
C GLU A 104 -29.18 -28.53 2.49
N GLU A 105 -29.77 -27.74 1.59
CA GLU A 105 -29.85 -28.05 0.16
C GLU A 105 -28.48 -28.19 -0.48
N LEU A 106 -27.58 -27.22 -0.24
CA LEU A 106 -26.21 -27.24 -0.78
C LEU A 106 -25.40 -28.38 -0.16
N LEU A 107 -25.59 -28.66 1.13
CA LEU A 107 -24.94 -29.78 1.79
C LEU A 107 -25.37 -31.11 1.15
N GLN A 108 -26.65 -31.32 0.89
CA GLN A 108 -27.13 -32.53 0.21
C GLN A 108 -26.60 -32.62 -1.22
N GLN A 109 -26.46 -31.49 -1.92
CA GLN A 109 -25.91 -31.46 -3.27
C GLN A 109 -24.43 -31.85 -3.32
N PHE A 110 -23.60 -31.36 -2.39
CA PHE A 110 -22.15 -31.62 -2.40
C PHE A 110 -21.73 -32.84 -1.57
N TYR A 111 -22.48 -33.17 -0.52
CA TYR A 111 -22.23 -34.27 0.43
C TYR A 111 -23.49 -35.16 0.60
N PRO A 112 -23.98 -35.79 -0.47
CA PRO A 112 -25.25 -36.53 -0.45
C PRO A 112 -25.24 -37.74 0.48
N THR A 113 -24.07 -38.30 0.78
CA THR A 113 -23.91 -39.56 1.50
C THR A 113 -23.02 -39.38 2.73
N ASP A 114 -23.11 -40.30 3.68
CA ASP A 114 -22.29 -40.25 4.91
C ASP A 114 -20.87 -40.76 4.72
N LYS A 115 -20.64 -41.52 3.64
CA LYS A 115 -19.34 -42.11 3.30
C LYS A 115 -18.92 -41.64 1.91
N TYR A 116 -17.61 -41.57 1.69
CA TYR A 116 -17.08 -41.24 0.37
C TYR A 116 -17.24 -42.43 -0.59
N GLU A 117 -17.96 -42.23 -1.71
CA GLU A 117 -18.36 -43.31 -2.62
C GLU A 117 -17.52 -43.38 -3.91
N LEU A 118 -16.71 -42.35 -4.22
CA LEU A 118 -15.96 -42.23 -5.48
C LEU A 118 -14.65 -43.07 -5.54
N GLY A 119 -14.45 -43.99 -4.59
CA GLY A 119 -13.26 -44.83 -4.50
C GLY A 119 -11.95 -44.07 -4.16
N ASP A 120 -10.84 -44.78 -4.01
CA ASP A 120 -9.58 -44.17 -3.53
C ASP A 120 -8.80 -43.41 -4.61
N THR A 121 -9.16 -43.62 -5.88
CA THR A 121 -8.48 -43.09 -7.06
C THR A 121 -8.97 -41.70 -7.48
N TYR A 122 -10.18 -41.31 -7.08
CA TYR A 122 -10.72 -40.00 -7.46
C TYR A 122 -10.31 -38.94 -6.45
N LYS A 123 -9.39 -38.06 -6.87
CA LYS A 123 -8.90 -36.93 -6.06
C LYS A 123 -8.97 -35.63 -6.84
N THR A 124 -9.65 -34.63 -6.31
CA THR A 124 -9.68 -33.26 -6.87
C THR A 124 -9.39 -32.25 -5.76
N LYS A 125 -8.59 -31.24 -6.09
CA LYS A 125 -8.31 -30.10 -5.21
C LYS A 125 -8.39 -28.83 -6.05
N PRO A 126 -9.19 -27.82 -5.67
CA PRO A 126 -9.14 -26.51 -6.31
C PRO A 126 -7.75 -25.90 -6.18
N ILE A 127 -7.20 -25.37 -7.28
CA ILE A 127 -5.89 -24.71 -7.32
C ILE A 127 -6.10 -23.32 -7.93
N GLU A 128 -5.36 -22.31 -7.44
CA GLU A 128 -5.38 -20.94 -7.94
C GLU A 128 -6.79 -20.29 -8.02
N MET A 129 -7.52 -20.29 -6.90
CA MET A 129 -8.81 -19.60 -6.82
C MET A 129 -8.63 -18.08 -6.90
N LYS A 130 -9.29 -17.47 -7.88
CA LYS A 130 -9.32 -16.00 -8.04
C LYS A 130 -10.75 -15.51 -7.86
N PHE A 131 -10.93 -14.60 -6.91
CA PHE A 131 -12.22 -13.99 -6.61
C PHE A 131 -12.25 -12.55 -7.10
N TYR A 132 -13.29 -12.21 -7.85
CA TYR A 132 -13.55 -10.85 -8.29
C TYR A 132 -14.82 -10.37 -7.62
N LEU A 133 -14.73 -9.26 -6.90
CA LEU A 133 -15.89 -8.57 -6.36
C LEU A 133 -16.29 -7.49 -7.35
N GLN A 134 -17.53 -7.54 -7.78
CA GLN A 134 -18.11 -6.45 -8.54
C GLN A 134 -18.28 -5.26 -7.60
N GLU A 135 -17.59 -4.15 -7.89
CA GLU A 135 -17.86 -2.88 -7.22
C GLU A 135 -19.21 -2.38 -7.73
N ASN A 136 -20.24 -2.51 -6.90
CA ASN A 136 -21.48 -1.79 -7.12
C ASN A 136 -21.24 -0.36 -6.65
N GLU A 137 -21.41 0.61 -7.55
CA GLU A 137 -21.48 2.03 -7.16
C GLU A 137 -22.58 2.17 -6.10
N PRO A 138 -22.33 2.91 -4.99
CA PRO A 138 -23.37 3.17 -4.02
C PRO A 138 -24.49 3.96 -4.70
N ASP A 139 -25.68 3.37 -4.72
CA ASP A 139 -26.98 3.93 -5.10
C ASP A 139 -27.20 4.25 -6.59
N LYS A 140 -27.76 3.28 -7.31
CA LYS A 140 -28.87 3.58 -8.22
C LYS A 140 -30.13 3.09 -7.51
N GLU A 141 -30.95 4.03 -7.05
CA GLU A 141 -32.27 3.80 -6.48
C GLU A 141 -33.05 2.80 -7.35
N GLU A 142 -33.64 1.77 -6.71
CA GLU A 142 -34.62 0.87 -7.32
C GLU A 142 -35.91 1.61 -7.71
#